data_AF-A0A8T4I7V2-F1
#
_entry.id   AF-A0A8T4I7V2-F1
#
_cell.length_a   1.000
_cell.length_b   1.000
_cell.length_c   1.000
_cell.angle_alpha   90.00
_cell.angle_beta   90.00
_cell.angle_gamma   90.00
#
_symmetry.space_group_name_H-M   'P 1'
#
loop_
_entity.id
_entity.type
_entity.pdbx_description
1 polymer ?
#
loop_
_entity_poly.entity_id
_entity_poly.type
_entity_poly.pdbx_seq_one_letter_code
_entity_poly.pdbx_strand_id
1 'polypeptide(L)' 'EMNVGDTFRYHDGIKVTVTSIDRFTKFSEYDSKPSAGETAFRSNIKFDNGSEQPIDLDDFSVLAEGATKGGEAAV' A
#
# COMPACT_ATOMS: atom_id res chain seq x y z
N GLU A 1 3.49 9.74 -9.49
CA GLU A 1 3.46 8.27 -9.63
C GLU A 1 4.81 7.74 -9.15
N MET A 2 4.81 6.69 -8.33
CA MET A 2 6.03 6.04 -7.82
C MET A 2 6.07 4.60 -8.31
N ASN A 3 7.24 4.14 -8.73
CA ASN A 3 7.43 2.73 -9.08
C ASN A 3 7.69 1.89 -7.83
N VAL A 4 7.49 0.57 -7.94
CA VAL A 4 7.94 -0.37 -6.93
C VAL A 4 9.46 -0.22 -6.74
N GLY A 5 9.89 -0.07 -5.49
CA GLY A 5 11.26 0.22 -5.09
C GLY A 5 11.57 1.70 -4.89
N ASP A 6 10.76 2.61 -5.45
CA ASP A 6 10.95 4.05 -5.24
C ASP A 6 10.64 4.43 -3.79
N THR A 7 11.40 5.38 -3.27
CA THR A 7 11.22 5.91 -1.91
C THR A 7 10.86 7.39 -1.97
N PHE A 8 9.69 7.74 -1.45
CA PHE A 8 9.28 9.11 -1.24
C PHE A 8 9.74 9.58 0.14
N ARG A 9 10.11 10.85 0.23
CA ARG A 9 10.59 11.46 1.47
C ARG A 9 9.71 12.65 1.79
N TYR A 10 9.04 12.57 2.93
CA TYR A 10 8.33 13.69 3.50
C TYR A 10 9.31 14.71 4.10
N HIS A 11 8.88 15.96 4.23
CA HIS A 11 9.72 17.07 4.68
C HIS A 11 10.19 16.94 6.14
N ASP A 12 9.48 16.14 6.94
CA ASP A 12 9.72 15.85 8.36
C ASP A 12 10.70 14.70 8.61
N GLY A 13 11.21 14.05 7.55
CA GLY A 13 12.16 12.94 7.65
C GLY A 13 11.52 11.55 7.55
N ILE A 14 10.19 11.45 7.41
CA ILE A 14 9.50 10.19 7.15
C ILE A 14 9.78 9.74 5.72
N LYS A 15 10.04 8.44 5.53
CA LYS A 15 10.23 7.84 4.21
C LYS A 15 9.23 6.73 3.98
N VAL A 16 8.67 6.70 2.77
CA VAL A 16 7.70 5.70 2.35
C VAL A 16 8.20 5.02 1.09
N THR A 17 8.22 3.69 1.11
CA THR A 17 8.69 2.87 0.00
C THR A 17 7.67 1.79 -0.31
N VAL A 18 7.21 1.71 -1.56
CA VAL A 18 6.46 0.53 -2.03
C VAL A 18 7.47 -0.57 -2.34
N THR A 19 7.59 -1.57 -1.48
CA THR A 19 8.64 -2.59 -1.58
C THR A 19 8.29 -3.70 -2.55
N SER A 20 7.01 -4.08 -2.64
CA SER A 20 6.51 -5.04 -3.63
C SER A 20 5.02 -4.88 -3.90
N ILE A 21 4.60 -5.38 -5.06
CA ILE A 21 3.20 -5.61 -5.42
C ILE A 21 3.13 -7.03 -5.99
N ASP A 22 2.50 -7.93 -5.25
CA ASP A 22 2.49 -9.35 -5.57
C ASP A 22 1.07 -9.84 -5.82
N ARG A 23 0.92 -10.78 -6.76
CA ARG A 23 -0.35 -11.49 -6.94
C ARG A 23 -0.63 -12.31 -5.68
N PHE A 24 -1.82 -12.12 -5.12
CA PHE A 24 -2.22 -12.75 -3.89
C PHE A 24 -3.23 -13.87 -4.17
N THR A 25 -2.93 -15.09 -3.73
CA THR A 25 -3.77 -16.28 -3.99
C THR A 25 -4.10 -17.09 -2.73
N LYS A 26 -3.50 -16.76 -1.58
CA LYS A 26 -3.65 -17.49 -0.32
C LYS A 26 -4.35 -16.63 0.71
N PHE A 27 -5.67 -16.79 0.80
CA PHE A 27 -6.54 -16.02 1.70
C PHE A 27 -6.66 -16.73 3.06
N SER A 28 -6.52 -15.98 4.14
CA SER A 28 -6.82 -16.40 5.50
C SER A 28 -8.33 -16.31 5.79
N GLU A 29 -8.76 -16.69 6.99
CA GLU A 29 -10.18 -16.68 7.37
C GLU A 29 -10.81 -15.27 7.40
N TYR A 30 -10.00 -14.22 7.59
CA TYR A 30 -10.47 -12.83 7.66
C TYR A 30 -10.28 -12.06 6.35
N ASP A 31 -9.66 -12.69 5.33
CA ASP A 31 -9.44 -12.02 4.04
C ASP A 31 -10.69 -12.12 3.16
N SER A 32 -11.04 -10.99 2.54
CA SER A 32 -12.05 -10.97 1.48
C SER A 32 -11.46 -11.53 0.17
N LYS A 33 -12.17 -12.48 -0.44
CA LYS A 33 -11.78 -13.06 -1.74
C LYS A 33 -12.27 -12.18 -2.89
N PRO A 34 -11.50 -12.06 -3.98
CA PRO A 34 -11.93 -11.31 -5.16
C PRO A 34 -13.13 -11.98 -5.82
N SER A 35 -13.96 -11.20 -6.50
CA SER A 35 -15.05 -11.72 -7.31
C SER A 35 -14.53 -12.47 -8.54
N ALA A 36 -15.40 -13.22 -9.22
CA ALA A 36 -15.04 -13.90 -10.45
C ALA A 36 -14.51 -12.91 -11.51
N GLY A 37 -13.30 -13.14 -12.02
CA GLY A 37 -12.65 -12.29 -13.01
C GLY A 37 -11.80 -11.14 -12.43
N GLU A 38 -11.77 -10.98 -11.10
CA GLU A 38 -10.88 -10.04 -10.43
C GLU A 38 -9.56 -10.71 -10.01
N THR A 39 -8.49 -9.92 -9.95
CA THR A 39 -7.17 -10.38 -9.49
C THR A 39 -6.85 -9.70 -8.18
N ALA A 40 -6.77 -10.47 -7.09
CA ALA A 40 -6.26 -9.96 -5.83
C ALA A 40 -4.75 -9.71 -5.91
N PHE A 41 -4.33 -8.63 -5.27
CA PHE A 41 -2.93 -8.26 -5.12
C PHE A 41 -2.67 -7.85 -3.67
N ARG A 42 -1.41 -7.87 -3.27
CA ARG A 42 -0.94 -7.32 -2.00
C ARG A 42 0.17 -6.34 -2.29
N SER A 43 0.01 -5.10 -1.82
CA SER A 43 1.09 -4.12 -1.78
C SER A 43 1.76 -4.19 -0.42
N ASN A 44 3.09 -4.20 -0.40
CA ASN A 44 3.87 -4.02 0.82
C ASN A 44 4.46 -2.61 0.82
N ILE A 45 4.12 -1.84 1.85
CA ILE A 45 4.57 -0.47 2.01
C ILE A 45 5.39 -0.39 3.28
N LYS A 46 6.61 0.12 3.18
CA LYS A 46 7.52 0.34 4.30
C LYS A 46 7.51 1.81 4.69
N PHE A 47 7.34 2.06 5.98
CA PHE A 47 7.53 3.36 6.60
C PHE A 47 8.83 3.34 7.42
N ASP A 48 9.74 4.27 7.15
CA ASP A 48 10.91 4.54 7.98
C ASP A 48 10.72 5.91 8.66
N ASN A 49 10.51 5.91 9.98
CA ASN A 49 10.44 7.14 10.76
C ASN A 49 11.86 7.65 11.06
N GLY A 50 12.32 8.63 10.29
CA GLY A 50 13.57 9.35 10.53
C GLY A 50 13.37 10.69 11.25
N SER A 51 12.14 11.00 11.70
CA SER A 51 11.85 12.22 12.45
C SER A 51 12.26 12.10 13.92
N GLU A 52 12.23 13.20 14.65
CA GLU A 52 12.52 13.22 16.10
C GLU A 52 11.29 12.91 16.96
N GLN A 53 10.13 12.64 16.35
CA GLN A 53 8.86 12.42 17.03
C GLN A 53 8.29 11.04 16.72
N PRO A 54 7.56 10.41 17.66
CA PRO A 54 6.73 9.26 17.34
C PRO A 54 5.71 9.63 16.25
N ILE A 55 5.45 8.70 15.33
CA ILE A 55 4.42 8.87 14.31
C ILE A 55 3.30 7.87 14.57
N ASP A 56 2.06 8.31 14.38
CA ASP A 56 0.91 7.42 14.33
C ASP A 56 0.74 6.93 12.89
N LEU A 57 0.59 5.62 12.70
CA LEU A 57 0.35 5.08 11.36
C LEU A 57 -1.10 5.27 10.92
N ASP A 58 -2.02 5.50 11.86
CA ASP A 58 -3.43 5.78 11.57
C ASP A 58 -3.61 7.14 10.86
N ASP A 59 -2.62 8.02 10.92
CA ASP A 59 -2.59 9.30 10.18
C ASP A 59 -2.31 9.11 8.67
N PHE A 60 -1.92 7.90 8.24
CA PHE A 60 -1.63 7.60 6.84
C PHE A 60 -2.77 6.81 6.21
N SER A 61 -3.33 7.33 5.12
CA SER A 61 -4.27 6.60 4.27
C SER A 61 -3.57 6.02 3.05
N VAL A 62 -3.90 4.80 2.67
CA VAL A 62 -3.45 4.20 1.40
C VAL A 62 -4.63 4.16 0.44
N LEU A 63 -4.48 4.79 -0.73
CA LEU A 63 -5.45 4.70 -1.83
C LEU A 63 -4.80 4.01 -3.02
N ALA A 64 -5.42 2.93 -3.50
CA ALA A 64 -5.04 2.22 -4.71
C ALA A 64 -6.17 2.32 -5.75
N GLU A 65 -5.85 2.86 -6.92
CA GLU A 65 -6.80 3.05 -8.02
C GLU A 65 -6.42 2.17 -9.21
N GLY A 66 -7.39 1.37 -9.69
CA GLY A 66 -7.23 0.53 -10.86
C GLY A 66 -7.43 1.32 -12.15
N ALA A 67 -6.37 1.43 -12.96
CA ALA A 67 -6.37 2.20 -14.21
C ALA A 67 -7.38 1.71 -15.29
N THR A 68 -7.94 0.50 -15.17
CA THR A 68 -8.83 -0.07 -16.21
C THR A 68 -10.30 0.19 -15.96
N LYS A 69 -10.79 -0.04 -14.75
CA LYS A 69 -12.21 0.08 -14.39
C LYS A 69 -12.50 1.18 -13.37
N GLY A 70 -11.47 1.90 -12.90
CA GLY A 70 -11.61 2.88 -11.83
C GLY A 70 -11.98 2.25 -10.48
N GLY A 71 -11.61 0.97 -10.28
CA GLY A 71 -11.84 0.31 -8.99
C GLY A 71 -10.91 0.89 -7.94
N GLU A 72 -11.46 1.23 -6.77
CA GLU A 72 -10.72 1.82 -5.66
C GLU A 72 -10.60 0.82 -4.51
N ALA A 73 -9.43 0.80 -3.86
CA ALA A 73 -9.22 0.15 -2.58
C ALA A 73 -8.54 1.15 -1.64
N ALA A 74 -9.13 1.35 -0.46
CA ALA A 74 -8.61 2.24 0.56
C ALA A 74 -8.48 1.52 1.90
N VAL A 75 -7.42 1.83 2.64
CA VAL A 75 -7.20 1.41 4.04
C VAL A 75 -6.72 2.61 4.83
#